data_AF-A0A8X7BTY8-F1
#
_entry.id   AF-A0A8X7BTY8-F1
#
_cell.length_a   1.000
_cell.length_b   1.000
_cell.length_c   1.000
_cell.angle_alpha   90.00
_cell.angle_beta   90.00
_cell.angle_gamma   90.00
#
_symmetry.space_group_name_H-M   'P 1'
#
loop_
_entity.id
_entity.type
_entity.pdbx_description
1 polymer ?
#
loop_
_entity_poly.entity_id
_entity_poly.type
_entity_poly.pdbx_seq_one_letter_code
_entity_poly.pdbx_strand_id
1 'polypeptide(L)'
;MTNKNSVSSTSSAKDDSSANTNARPKLVFFWTNAEVLKWLRRHCEEYHTLYASLFLENDITGRSLLKMNDSTLERMGIKEKAHRAVICTEILKLKLKSDILELKDLQKKKGETL
;
A
#
# COMPACT_ATOMS: atom_id res chain seq x y z
N MET A 1 -14.89 -20.34 -53.15
CA MET A 1 -14.10 -21.44 -52.58
C MET A 1 -13.28 -20.89 -51.44
N THR A 2 -13.40 -21.54 -50.29
CA THR A 2 -12.83 -21.18 -49.00
C THR A 2 -11.31 -21.15 -49.00
N ASN A 3 -10.68 -20.20 -48.30
CA ASN A 3 -9.42 -20.49 -47.64
C ASN A 3 -9.41 -19.89 -46.23
N LYS A 4 -9.41 -20.81 -45.26
CA LYS A 4 -9.20 -20.60 -43.84
C LYS A 4 -7.72 -20.29 -43.63
N ASN A 5 -7.39 -19.29 -42.82
CA ASN A 5 -6.28 -19.45 -41.88
C ASN A 5 -6.52 -18.63 -40.62
N SER A 6 -6.90 -19.37 -39.58
CA SER A 6 -6.91 -18.96 -38.19
C SER A 6 -5.46 -18.85 -37.70
N VAL A 7 -5.09 -17.72 -37.10
CA VAL A 7 -3.95 -17.66 -36.20
C VAL A 7 -4.42 -17.05 -34.89
N SER A 8 -4.57 -17.92 -33.91
CA SER A 8 -4.76 -17.57 -32.52
C SER A 8 -3.42 -17.25 -31.85
N SER A 9 -3.51 -16.39 -30.85
CA SER A 9 -2.78 -16.44 -29.58
C SER A 9 -1.44 -15.73 -29.46
N THR A 10 -1.22 -15.33 -28.20
CA THR A 10 -0.02 -14.85 -27.50
C THR A 10 0.25 -13.34 -27.61
N SER A 11 0.39 -12.58 -26.51
CA SER A 11 0.49 -12.94 -25.09
C SER A 11 0.31 -11.69 -24.23
N SER A 12 -0.66 -11.72 -23.31
CA SER A 12 -0.74 -10.83 -22.16
C SER A 12 0.43 -11.13 -21.22
N ALA A 13 1.39 -10.21 -21.10
CA ALA A 13 2.38 -10.20 -20.02
C ALA A 13 1.65 -9.78 -18.74
N LYS A 14 1.21 -10.72 -17.90
CA LYS A 14 1.94 -11.35 -16.79
C LYS A 14 2.49 -10.33 -15.78
N ASP A 15 1.61 -9.98 -14.85
CA ASP A 15 1.89 -9.82 -13.42
C ASP A 15 3.00 -10.78 -12.98
N ASP A 16 4.16 -10.24 -12.61
CA ASP A 16 5.08 -10.92 -11.70
C ASP A 16 5.97 -9.89 -10.99
N SER A 17 5.79 -9.81 -9.68
CA SER A 17 6.87 -9.53 -8.74
C SER A 17 6.52 -10.19 -7.43
N SER A 18 6.27 -11.49 -7.48
CA SER A 18 6.34 -12.36 -6.31
C SER A 18 7.80 -12.74 -6.08
N ALA A 19 8.62 -11.78 -5.62
CA ALA A 19 10.02 -12.02 -5.31
C ALA A 19 10.24 -12.33 -3.82
N ASN A 20 10.49 -13.62 -3.58
CA ASN A 20 11.33 -14.19 -2.53
C ASN A 20 10.89 -14.17 -1.06
N THR A 21 10.65 -15.39 -0.58
CA THR A 21 10.59 -15.86 0.81
C THR A 21 11.84 -15.45 1.61
N ASN A 22 11.66 -14.98 2.85
CA ASN A 22 12.68 -14.53 3.84
C ASN A 22 13.31 -13.12 3.72
N ALA A 23 12.83 -12.25 2.84
CA ALA A 23 13.22 -10.83 2.88
C ALA A 23 12.54 -10.10 4.05
N ARG A 24 13.30 -9.29 4.81
CA ARG A 24 12.74 -8.42 5.87
C ARG A 24 11.66 -7.50 5.27
N PRO A 25 10.49 -7.36 5.91
CA PRO A 25 9.47 -6.43 5.43
C PRO A 25 10.01 -5.01 5.34
N LYS A 26 9.77 -4.35 4.20
CA LYS A 26 10.17 -2.95 3.98
C LYS A 26 9.40 -2.03 4.93
N LEU A 27 10.11 -1.15 5.65
CA LEU A 27 9.49 -0.18 6.55
C LEU A 27 8.54 0.75 5.80
N VAL A 28 7.42 1.10 6.44
CA VAL A 28 6.39 1.97 5.87
C VAL A 28 6.97 3.29 5.40
N PHE A 29 7.94 3.84 6.14
CA PHE A 29 8.62 5.09 5.76
C PHE A 29 9.22 5.07 4.35
N PHE A 30 9.59 3.90 3.83
CA PHE A 30 10.17 3.75 2.49
C PHE A 30 9.16 3.29 1.43
N TRP A 31 7.88 3.18 1.77
CA TRP A 31 6.88 2.75 0.80
C TRP A 31 6.68 3.78 -0.31
N THR A 32 6.65 3.25 -1.53
CA THR A 32 6.22 3.94 -2.75
C THR A 32 4.71 4.12 -2.77
N ASN A 33 4.20 4.97 -3.67
CA ASN A 33 2.76 5.09 -3.93
C ASN A 33 2.11 3.74 -4.27
N ALA A 34 2.77 2.88 -5.04
CA ALA A 34 2.27 1.54 -5.37
C ALA A 34 2.10 0.64 -4.14
N GLU A 35 3.07 0.68 -3.22
CA GLU A 35 2.99 -0.08 -1.95
C GLU A 35 1.89 0.47 -1.04
N VAL A 36 1.69 1.79 -1.02
CA VAL A 36 0.56 2.42 -0.32
C VAL A 36 -0.78 2.00 -0.92
N LEU A 37 -0.91 1.97 -2.25
CA LEU A 37 -2.14 1.51 -2.92
C LEU A 37 -2.42 0.03 -2.65
N LYS A 38 -1.37 -0.80 -2.59
CA LYS A 38 -1.49 -2.21 -2.20
C LYS A 38 -1.96 -2.36 -0.75
N TRP A 39 -1.44 -1.53 0.16
CA TRP A 39 -1.91 -1.48 1.54
C TRP A 39 -3.38 -1.04 1.63
N LEU A 40 -3.76 0.02 0.91
CA LEU A 40 -5.14 0.52 0.87
C LEU A 40 -6.08 -0.57 0.36
N ARG A 41 -5.72 -1.28 -0.71
CA ARG A 41 -6.50 -2.43 -1.22
C ARG A 41 -6.71 -3.51 -0.18
N ARG A 42 -5.67 -3.83 0.60
CA ARG A 42 -5.69 -4.95 1.56
C ARG A 42 -6.42 -4.63 2.86
N HIS A 43 -6.35 -3.38 3.31
CA HIS A 43 -6.83 -2.96 4.64
C HIS A 43 -8.10 -2.09 4.57
N CYS A 44 -8.37 -1.50 3.41
CA CYS A 44 -9.53 -0.65 3.16
C CYS A 44 -10.20 -1.08 1.84
N GLU A 45 -10.49 -2.38 1.67
CA GLU A 45 -10.96 -2.96 0.40
C GLU A 45 -12.16 -2.21 -0.20
N GLU A 46 -13.18 -1.94 0.62
CA GLU A 46 -14.40 -1.21 0.22
C GLU A 46 -14.13 0.24 -0.24
N TYR A 47 -13.02 0.83 0.21
CA TYR A 47 -12.66 2.22 -0.08
C TYR A 47 -11.56 2.33 -1.13
N HIS A 48 -10.90 1.24 -1.48
CA HIS A 48 -9.82 1.23 -2.47
C HIS A 48 -10.33 1.66 -3.84
N THR A 49 -11.45 1.09 -4.30
CA THR A 49 -12.06 1.43 -5.59
C THR A 49 -12.50 2.89 -5.67
N LEU A 50 -12.89 3.48 -4.54
CA LEU A 50 -13.36 4.86 -4.45
C LEU A 50 -12.23 5.88 -4.40
N TYR A 51 -11.14 5.58 -3.68
CA TYR A 51 -10.12 6.58 -3.33
C TYR A 51 -8.71 6.28 -3.84
N ALA A 52 -8.49 5.16 -4.54
CA ALA A 52 -7.17 4.86 -5.12
C ALA A 52 -6.67 5.97 -6.05
N SER A 53 -7.55 6.57 -6.88
CA SER A 53 -7.17 7.70 -7.74
C SER A 53 -6.71 8.90 -6.93
N LEU A 54 -7.43 9.26 -5.86
CA LEU A 54 -7.04 10.37 -4.99
C LEU A 54 -5.66 10.13 -4.34
N PHE A 55 -5.39 8.90 -3.88
CA PHE A 55 -4.08 8.54 -3.32
C PHE A 55 -2.95 8.63 -4.36
N LEU A 56 -3.24 8.29 -5.62
CA LEU A 56 -2.28 8.39 -6.71
C LEU A 56 -2.04 9.84 -7.14
N GLU A 57 -3.11 10.62 -7.33
CA GLU A 57 -3.07 12.03 -7.73
C GLU A 57 -2.35 12.93 -6.72
N ASN A 58 -2.48 12.61 -5.42
CA ASN A 58 -1.78 13.33 -4.35
C ASN A 58 -0.38 12.76 -4.04
N ASP A 59 0.10 11.80 -4.85
CA ASP A 59 1.39 11.10 -4.70
C ASP A 59 1.65 10.63 -3.25
N ILE A 60 0.68 9.92 -2.69
CA ILE A 60 0.77 9.47 -1.30
C ILE A 60 1.78 8.33 -1.19
N THR A 61 3.00 8.70 -0.76
CA THR A 61 4.05 7.76 -0.33
C THR A 61 3.89 7.36 1.13
N GLY A 62 4.64 6.36 1.58
CA GLY A 62 4.60 5.91 2.98
C GLY A 62 4.94 7.00 4.00
N ARG A 63 5.85 7.92 3.64
CA ARG A 63 6.16 9.09 4.49
C ARG A 63 4.94 9.99 4.70
N SER A 64 4.20 10.26 3.63
CA SER A 64 2.98 11.05 3.67
C SER A 64 1.88 10.32 4.44
N LEU A 65 1.71 9.02 4.17
CA LEU A 65 0.72 8.15 4.84
C LEU A 65 0.88 8.18 6.37
N LEU A 66 2.12 8.08 6.87
CA LEU A 66 2.41 8.14 8.31
C LEU A 66 2.08 9.49 8.96
N LYS A 67 1.88 10.56 8.18
CA LYS A 67 1.49 11.89 8.67
C LYS A 67 0.01 12.21 8.48
N MET A 68 -0.73 11.35 7.78
CA MET A 68 -2.14 11.59 7.51
C MET A 68 -2.98 11.57 8.79
N ASN A 69 -4.01 12.41 8.77
CA ASN A 69 -5.06 12.56 9.78
C ASN A 69 -6.38 12.87 9.06
N ASP A 70 -7.46 13.01 9.84
CA ASP A 70 -8.80 13.28 9.30
C ASP A 70 -8.83 14.51 8.37
N SER A 71 -8.22 15.62 8.81
CA SER A 71 -8.18 16.87 8.05
C SER A 71 -7.39 16.76 6.73
N THR A 72 -6.34 15.94 6.70
CA THR A 72 -5.58 15.68 5.46
C THR A 72 -6.41 14.87 4.47
N LEU A 73 -7.12 13.83 4.93
CA LEU A 73 -8.00 13.02 4.08
C LEU A 73 -9.18 13.85 3.51
N GLU A 74 -9.75 14.74 4.32
CA GLU A 74 -10.81 15.63 3.90
C GLU A 74 -10.37 16.62 2.81
N ARG A 75 -9.15 17.16 2.95
CA ARG A 75 -8.53 18.06 1.97
C ARG A 75 -8.20 17.35 0.66
N MET A 76 -7.80 16.08 0.72
CA MET A 76 -7.59 15.23 -0.47
C MET A 76 -8.88 14.96 -1.27
N GLY A 77 -10.06 15.18 -0.68
CA GLY A 77 -11.34 14.97 -1.36
C GLY A 77 -12.22 13.87 -0.75
N ILE A 78 -11.79 13.21 0.33
CA ILE A 78 -12.60 12.20 1.02
C ILE A 78 -13.59 12.89 1.97
N LYS A 79 -14.73 13.33 1.44
CA LYS A 79 -15.70 14.16 2.18
C LYS A 79 -16.54 13.38 3.20
N GLU A 80 -16.74 12.09 2.98
CA GLU A 80 -17.50 11.22 3.89
C GLU A 80 -16.74 10.95 5.18
N LYS A 81 -17.24 11.49 6.30
CA LYS A 81 -16.61 11.37 7.62
C LYS A 81 -16.49 9.91 8.08
N ALA A 82 -17.49 9.08 7.79
CA ALA A 82 -17.46 7.66 8.13
C ALA A 82 -16.29 6.94 7.44
N HIS A 83 -16.06 7.24 6.15
CA HIS A 83 -14.96 6.62 5.39
C HIS A 83 -13.60 7.10 5.92
N ARG A 84 -13.47 8.40 6.21
CA ARG A 84 -12.25 8.95 6.83
C ARG A 84 -11.94 8.31 8.18
N ALA A 85 -12.95 8.07 9.01
CA ALA A 85 -12.77 7.45 10.31
C ALA A 85 -12.20 6.02 10.19
N VAL A 86 -12.69 5.23 9.24
CA VAL A 86 -12.17 3.88 8.98
C VAL A 86 -10.75 3.95 8.44
N ILE A 87 -10.47 4.79 7.45
CA ILE A 87 -9.13 4.94 6.88
C ILE A 87 -8.13 5.43 7.93
N CYS A 88 -8.50 6.41 8.77
CA CYS A 88 -7.66 6.87 9.89
C CYS A 88 -7.33 5.72 10.87
N THR A 89 -8.32 4.89 11.17
CA THR A 89 -8.14 3.72 12.06
C THR A 89 -7.14 2.73 11.48
N GLU A 90 -7.23 2.42 10.19
CA GLU A 90 -6.27 1.54 9.52
C GLU A 90 -4.86 2.15 9.44
N ILE A 91 -4.76 3.46 9.21
CA ILE A 91 -3.48 4.19 9.26
C ILE A 91 -2.85 4.09 10.65
N LEU A 92 -3.65 4.22 11.72
CA LEU A 92 -3.15 4.08 13.10
C LEU A 92 -2.65 2.66 13.38
N LYS A 93 -3.40 1.63 12.97
CA LYS A 93 -2.96 0.22 13.07
C LYS A 93 -1.64 -0.02 12.34
N LEU A 94 -1.49 0.56 11.14
CA LEU A 94 -0.25 0.48 10.36
C LEU A 94 0.93 1.11 11.10
N LYS A 95 0.76 2.29 11.70
CA LYS A 95 1.79 2.98 12.49
C LYS A 95 2.25 2.11 13.67
N LEU A 96 1.31 1.62 14.48
CA LEU A 96 1.61 0.75 15.62
C LEU A 96 2.38 -0.50 15.19
N LYS A 97 1.98 -1.13 14.09
CA LYS A 97 2.69 -2.29 13.55
C LYS A 97 4.10 -1.93 13.09
N SER A 98 4.27 -0.80 12.42
CA SER A 98 5.59 -0.31 11.98
C SER A 98 6.51 -0.05 13.18
N ASP A 99 6.00 0.64 14.20
CA ASP A 99 6.77 1.00 15.40
C ASP A 99 7.19 -0.25 16.20
N ILE A 100 6.30 -1.25 16.32
CA ILE A 100 6.62 -2.53 16.96
C ILE A 100 7.73 -3.27 16.20
N LEU A 101 7.68 -3.28 14.87
CA LEU A 101 8.71 -3.92 14.05
C LEU A 101 10.05 -3.18 14.17
N GLU A 102 10.03 -1.85 14.13
CA GLU A 102 11.23 -1.03 14.30
C GLU A 102 11.85 -1.22 15.69
N LEU A 103 11.05 -1.27 16.74
CA LEU A 103 11.52 -1.54 18.10
C LEU A 103 12.20 -2.91 18.21
N LYS A 104 11.60 -3.96 17.63
CA LYS A 104 12.20 -5.30 17.60
C LYS A 104 13.52 -5.32 16.83
N ASP A 105 13.59 -4.60 15.72
CA ASP A 105 14.81 -4.49 14.92
C ASP A 105 15.93 -3.76 15.68
N LEU A 106 15.60 -2.70 16.42
CA LEU A 106 16.56 -1.98 17.27
C LEU A 106 17.07 -2.86 18.42
N GLN A 107 16.19 -3.64 19.05
CA GLN A 107 16.57 -4.58 20.11
C GLN A 107 17.50 -5.67 19.59
N LYS A 108 17.22 -6.24 18.40
CA LYS A 108 18.08 -7.25 17.80
C LYS A 108 19.47 -6.70 17.47
N LYS A 109 19.56 -5.52 16.84
CA LYS A 109 20.84 -4.87 16.54
C LYS A 109 21.68 -4.62 17.78
N LYS A 110 21.05 -4.20 18.89
CA LYS A 110 21.75 -3.97 20.17
C LYS A 110 22.35 -5.26 20.75
N GLY A 111 21.70 -6.41 20.51
CA GLY A 111 22.21 -7.72 20.94
C GLY A 111 23.33 -8.29 20.06
N GLU A 112 23.50 -7.81 18.83
CA GLU A 112 24.59 -8.22 17.92
C GLU A 112 25.91 -7.44 18.17
N THR A 113 25.86 -6.36 18.96
CA THR A 113 27.00 -5.49 19.29
C THR A 113 27.66 -5.78 20.65
N LEU A 114 27.38 -6.93 21.27
CA LEU A 114 28.01 -7.44 22.51
C LEU A 114 28.59 -8.82 22.26
#